data_AF-A0A444V6Q9-F1
#
_entry.id   AF-A0A444V6Q9-F1
#
_cell.length_a   1.000
_cell.length_b   1.000
_cell.length_c   1.000
_cell.angle_alpha   90.00
_cell.angle_beta   90.00
_cell.angle_gamma   90.00
#
_symmetry.space_group_name_H-M   'P 1'
#
loop_
_entity.id
_entity.type
_entity.pdbx_description
1 polymer ?
#
loop_
_entity_poly.entity_id
_entity_poly.type
_entity_poly.pdbx_seq_one_letter_code
_entity_poly.pdbx_strand_id
1 'polypeptide(L)'
;MLKCISVSGFMMTKGLALALRGCCLFPQVLPDQLVLLLEFLLEEESLSVGTLRWLEGRYCLCEQDAEVRHRWCELIVKHKHTAAYKDVEQFLKTDQAMGVYLYGELMVHEDARQQGLAKSCFRSVHEEMDPTSKKVVEEMIL
;
A
#
# COMPACT_ATOMS: atom_id res chain seq x y z
N MET A 1 -40.88 -0.90 -15.77
CA MET A 1 -39.80 0.03 -16.16
C MET A 1 -39.50 0.93 -14.98
N LEU A 2 -38.67 0.47 -14.04
CA LEU A 2 -38.28 1.21 -12.85
C LEU A 2 -37.06 2.07 -13.18
N LYS A 3 -37.25 3.38 -13.11
CA LYS A 3 -36.24 4.43 -13.20
C LYS A 3 -35.40 4.48 -11.93
N CYS A 4 -34.12 4.79 -12.12
CA CYS A 4 -33.28 5.64 -11.28
C CYS A 4 -33.32 5.44 -9.76
N ILE A 5 -32.36 4.69 -9.24
CA ILE A 5 -31.81 4.95 -7.91
C ILE A 5 -30.30 5.14 -8.08
N SER A 6 -29.86 6.35 -7.75
CA SER A 6 -28.45 6.76 -7.65
C SER A 6 -27.68 5.81 -6.73
N VAL A 7 -26.64 5.15 -7.25
CA VAL A 7 -25.77 4.22 -6.49
C VAL A 7 -24.45 4.89 -6.07
N SER A 8 -24.26 6.17 -6.40
CA SER A 8 -22.97 6.88 -6.24
C SER A 8 -22.63 7.36 -4.82
N GLY A 9 -22.99 6.65 -3.75
CA GLY A 9 -22.52 7.11 -2.43
C GLY A 9 -22.92 6.32 -1.19
N PHE A 10 -23.77 5.29 -1.28
CA PHE A 10 -24.29 4.63 -0.08
C PHE A 10 -23.90 3.15 0.08
N MET A 11 -23.29 2.52 -0.93
CA MET A 11 -23.05 1.06 -0.91
C MET A 11 -21.62 0.62 -0.51
N MET A 12 -20.59 1.44 -0.66
CA MET A 12 -19.20 0.94 -0.51
C MET A 12 -18.68 0.88 0.94
N THR A 13 -19.08 1.79 1.84
CA THR A 13 -18.56 1.79 3.22
C THR A 13 -19.16 0.70 4.10
N LYS A 14 -20.36 0.22 3.78
CA LYS A 14 -21.01 -0.90 4.49
C LYS A 14 -20.85 -2.23 3.75
N GLY A 15 -20.83 -2.26 2.42
CA GLY A 15 -20.73 -3.50 1.64
C GLY A 15 -19.42 -4.24 1.84
N LEU A 16 -18.28 -3.56 1.74
CA LEU A 16 -16.97 -4.17 1.98
C LEU A 16 -16.80 -4.58 3.45
N ALA A 17 -17.25 -3.74 4.38
CA ALA A 17 -17.23 -4.06 5.81
C ALA A 17 -18.14 -5.24 6.18
N LEU A 18 -19.26 -5.44 5.48
CA LEU A 18 -20.16 -6.59 5.68
C LEU A 18 -19.61 -7.86 5.00
N ALA A 19 -18.99 -7.74 3.83
CA ALA A 19 -18.31 -8.84 3.14
C ALA A 19 -17.11 -9.37 3.95
N LEU A 20 -16.34 -8.47 4.58
CA LEU A 20 -15.22 -8.81 5.46
C LEU A 20 -15.67 -9.32 6.84
N ARG A 21 -16.85 -8.93 7.33
CA ARG A 21 -17.44 -9.46 8.59
C ARG A 21 -18.10 -10.83 8.45
N GLY A 22 -18.43 -11.27 7.24
CA GLY A 22 -19.16 -12.52 6.98
C GLY A 22 -18.30 -13.74 6.60
N CYS A 23 -16.99 -13.59 6.36
CA CYS A 23 -16.17 -14.67 5.80
C CYS A 23 -15.33 -15.41 6.86
N CYS A 24 -15.99 -16.22 7.69
CA CYS A 24 -15.32 -17.32 8.41
C CYS A 24 -15.08 -18.55 7.50
N LEU A 25 -15.04 -18.40 6.17
CA LEU A 25 -15.14 -19.50 5.20
C LEU A 25 -14.07 -19.51 4.09
N PHE A 26 -12.92 -18.84 4.26
CA PHE A 26 -11.78 -19.06 3.35
C PHE A 26 -10.64 -19.77 4.07
N PRO A 27 -10.40 -21.07 3.81
CA PRO A 27 -9.15 -21.72 4.19
C PRO A 27 -8.06 -21.12 3.28
N GLN A 28 -7.22 -20.25 3.84
CA GLN A 28 -6.05 -19.60 3.21
C GLN A 28 -6.36 -18.85 1.89
N VAL A 29 -6.53 -17.53 1.97
CA VAL A 29 -6.53 -16.67 0.77
C VAL A 29 -5.15 -16.77 0.13
N LEU A 30 -5.09 -17.08 -1.17
CA LEU A 30 -3.82 -17.17 -1.90
C LEU A 30 -3.22 -15.76 -2.08
N PRO A 31 -1.88 -15.63 -2.23
CA PRO A 31 -1.26 -14.33 -2.38
C PRO A 31 -1.81 -13.50 -3.54
N ASP A 32 -2.03 -14.12 -4.72
CA ASP A 32 -2.64 -13.45 -5.87
C ASP A 32 -4.02 -12.87 -5.56
N GLN A 33 -4.81 -13.55 -4.73
CA GLN A 33 -6.13 -13.05 -4.31
C GLN A 33 -6.01 -11.87 -3.35
N LEU A 34 -4.95 -11.84 -2.52
CA LEU A 34 -4.63 -10.68 -1.69
C LEU A 34 -4.18 -9.50 -2.54
N VAL A 35 -3.31 -9.72 -3.53
CA VAL A 35 -2.89 -8.67 -4.46
C VAL A 35 -4.11 -8.03 -5.12
N LEU A 36 -5.02 -8.83 -5.70
CA LEU A 36 -6.25 -8.33 -6.31
C LEU A 36 -7.12 -7.53 -5.31
N LEU A 37 -7.28 -8.04 -4.09
CA LEU A 37 -8.02 -7.32 -3.04
C LEU A 37 -7.39 -5.96 -2.73
N LEU A 38 -6.06 -5.90 -2.58
CA LEU A 38 -5.35 -4.67 -2.28
C LEU A 38 -5.37 -3.70 -3.46
N GLU A 39 -5.36 -4.19 -4.70
CA GLU A 39 -5.55 -3.37 -5.92
C GLU A 39 -6.92 -2.70 -5.94
N PHE A 40 -7.99 -3.44 -5.66
CA PHE A 40 -9.33 -2.84 -5.54
C PHE A 40 -9.39 -1.80 -4.42
N LEU A 41 -8.74 -2.06 -3.29
CA LEU A 41 -8.66 -1.10 -2.19
C LEU A 41 -7.83 0.14 -2.54
N LEU A 42 -6.83 0.01 -3.41
CA LEU A 42 -6.03 1.12 -3.93
C LEU A 42 -6.82 2.01 -4.88
N GLU A 43 -7.98 1.59 -5.40
CA GLU A 43 -8.86 2.48 -6.18
C GLU A 43 -9.71 3.39 -5.27
N GLU A 44 -9.94 3.00 -4.02
CA GLU A 44 -10.79 3.76 -3.08
C GLU A 44 -10.13 5.08 -2.67
N GLU A 45 -10.89 6.18 -2.71
CA GLU A 45 -10.38 7.52 -2.34
C GLU A 45 -9.96 7.60 -0.88
N SER A 46 -10.66 6.89 0.01
CA SER A 46 -10.38 6.91 1.44
C SER A 46 -10.66 5.56 2.10
N LEU A 47 -9.70 5.12 2.93
CA LEU A 47 -9.86 3.96 3.80
C LEU A 47 -9.66 4.37 5.24
N SER A 48 -10.45 3.77 6.14
CA SER A 48 -10.31 4.05 7.56
C SER A 48 -9.04 3.40 8.12
N VAL A 49 -8.41 4.05 9.09
CA VAL A 49 -7.27 3.48 9.83
C VAL A 49 -7.64 2.15 10.50
N GLY A 50 -8.90 1.98 10.92
CA GLY A 50 -9.40 0.73 11.48
C GLY A 50 -9.39 -0.41 10.45
N THR A 51 -9.76 -0.11 9.20
CA THR A 51 -9.72 -1.06 8.08
C THR A 51 -8.29 -1.49 7.78
N LEU A 52 -7.35 -0.52 7.66
CA LEU A 52 -5.95 -0.82 7.38
C LEU A 52 -5.31 -1.70 8.47
N ARG A 53 -5.56 -1.39 9.74
CA ARG A 53 -5.09 -2.23 10.86
C ARG A 53 -5.70 -3.62 10.86
N TRP A 54 -6.99 -3.73 10.52
CA TRP A 54 -7.66 -5.01 10.44
C TRP A 54 -7.11 -5.87 9.30
N LEU A 55 -6.85 -5.28 8.13
CA LEU A 55 -6.25 -5.97 6.99
C LEU A 55 -4.87 -6.53 7.36
N GLU A 56 -4.00 -5.70 7.94
CA GLU A 56 -2.69 -6.13 8.39
C GLU A 56 -2.79 -7.26 9.42
N GLY A 57 -3.61 -7.09 10.46
CA GLY A 57 -3.77 -8.11 11.50
C GLY A 57 -4.43 -9.40 11.02
N ARG A 58 -5.27 -9.35 9.98
CA ARG A 58 -6.00 -10.52 9.46
C ARG A 58 -5.17 -11.35 8.48
N TYR A 59 -4.34 -10.68 7.69
CA TYR A 59 -3.60 -11.29 6.58
C TYR A 59 -2.09 -11.26 6.76
N CYS A 60 -1.58 -10.62 7.81
CA CYS A 60 -0.15 -10.43 8.09
C CYS A 60 0.59 -9.89 6.85
N LEU A 61 0.12 -8.79 6.26
CA LEU A 61 0.55 -8.36 4.93
C LEU A 61 2.05 -8.07 4.89
N CYS A 62 2.65 -7.60 6.00
CA CYS A 62 4.09 -7.37 6.09
C CYS A 62 4.96 -8.66 6.03
N GLU A 63 4.36 -9.84 6.23
CA GLU A 63 5.03 -11.15 6.18
C GLU A 63 4.73 -11.94 4.89
N GLN A 64 3.91 -11.37 3.99
CA GLN A 64 3.59 -12.00 2.70
C GLN A 64 4.75 -11.82 1.70
N ASP A 65 4.58 -12.37 0.50
CA ASP A 65 5.55 -12.18 -0.57
C ASP A 65 5.71 -10.70 -1.00
N ALA A 66 6.70 -10.45 -1.85
CA ALA A 66 7.06 -9.10 -2.27
C ALA A 66 5.91 -8.36 -2.98
N GLU A 67 5.04 -9.05 -3.71
CA GLU A 67 3.96 -8.41 -4.46
C GLU A 67 2.84 -7.94 -3.52
N VAL A 68 2.45 -8.78 -2.56
CA VAL A 68 1.48 -8.39 -1.52
C VAL A 68 2.06 -7.26 -0.66
N ARG A 69 3.33 -7.36 -0.25
CA ARG A 69 4.00 -6.31 0.54
C ARG A 69 4.09 -4.98 -0.21
N HIS A 70 4.33 -5.02 -1.51
CA HIS A 70 4.34 -3.81 -2.36
C HIS A 70 2.98 -3.11 -2.33
N ARG A 71 1.90 -3.85 -2.62
CA ARG A 71 0.53 -3.30 -2.59
C ARG A 71 0.13 -2.78 -1.21
N TRP A 72 0.55 -3.46 -0.14
CA TRP A 72 0.36 -2.97 1.22
C TRP A 72 1.07 -1.65 1.47
N CYS A 73 2.33 -1.52 1.05
CA CYS A 73 3.10 -0.29 1.17
C CYS A 73 2.46 0.87 0.39
N GLU A 74 1.93 0.62 -0.81
CA GLU A 74 1.17 1.62 -1.57
C GLU A 74 -0.04 2.13 -0.77
N LEU A 75 -0.82 1.24 -0.14
CA LEU A 75 -1.96 1.64 0.69
C LEU A 75 -1.53 2.47 1.90
N ILE A 76 -0.42 2.10 2.54
CA ILE A 76 0.16 2.86 3.65
C ILE A 76 0.51 4.29 3.20
N VAL A 77 1.16 4.43 2.04
CA VAL A 77 1.58 5.71 1.49
C VAL A 77 0.36 6.54 1.07
N LYS A 78 -0.53 5.98 0.26
CA LYS A 78 -1.74 6.64 -0.24
C LYS A 78 -2.60 7.20 0.89
N HIS A 79 -2.83 6.41 1.94
CA HIS A 79 -3.69 6.81 3.06
C HIS A 79 -2.94 7.39 4.26
N LYS A 80 -1.64 7.72 4.10
CA LYS A 80 -0.79 8.32 5.14
C LYS A 80 -0.85 7.56 6.47
N HIS A 81 -0.83 6.23 6.41
CA HIS A 81 -0.90 5.37 7.59
C HIS A 81 0.44 5.32 8.34
N THR A 82 0.80 6.43 8.98
CA THR A 82 2.10 6.66 9.65
C THR A 82 2.52 5.57 10.64
N ALA A 83 1.55 4.91 11.30
CA ALA A 83 1.83 3.82 12.24
C ALA A 83 2.50 2.59 11.59
N ALA A 84 2.38 2.45 10.26
CA ALA A 84 2.94 1.34 9.49
C ALA A 84 4.09 1.77 8.57
N TYR A 85 4.63 3.00 8.71
CA TYR A 85 5.77 3.45 7.89
C TYR A 85 7.02 2.58 8.04
N LYS A 86 7.18 1.89 9.18
CA LYS A 86 8.25 0.90 9.37
C LYS A 86 8.22 -0.21 8.30
N ASP A 87 7.03 -0.58 7.81
CA ASP A 87 6.87 -1.63 6.80
C ASP A 87 7.34 -1.11 5.43
N VAL A 88 7.04 0.17 5.13
CA VAL A 88 7.55 0.89 3.95
C VAL A 88 9.07 1.00 4.00
N GLU A 89 9.65 1.36 5.15
CA GLU A 89 11.11 1.42 5.28
C GLU A 89 11.77 0.07 5.03
N GLN A 90 11.20 -1.00 5.61
CA GLN A 90 11.70 -2.35 5.44
C GLN A 90 11.65 -2.75 3.96
N PHE A 91 10.51 -2.52 3.30
CA PHE A 91 10.32 -2.85 1.89
C PHE A 91 11.31 -2.11 0.99
N LEU A 92 11.51 -0.81 1.18
CA LEU A 92 12.47 -0.02 0.39
C LEU A 92 13.92 -0.49 0.56
N LYS A 93 14.25 -1.10 1.71
CA LYS A 93 15.59 -1.63 1.99
C LYS A 93 15.78 -3.02 1.38
N THR A 94 14.76 -3.88 1.44
CA THR A 94 14.87 -5.29 1.03
C THR A 94 14.51 -5.53 -0.44
N ASP A 95 13.50 -4.85 -0.98
CA ASP A 95 12.90 -5.13 -2.29
C ASP A 95 13.18 -3.98 -3.26
N GLN A 96 14.46 -3.60 -3.37
CA GLN A 96 14.90 -2.35 -4.02
C GLN A 96 14.42 -2.19 -5.47
N ALA A 97 14.32 -3.29 -6.24
CA ALA A 97 13.84 -3.24 -7.62
C ALA A 97 12.36 -2.81 -7.71
N MET A 98 11.49 -3.36 -6.87
CA MET A 98 10.08 -2.96 -6.79
C MET A 98 9.93 -1.61 -6.05
N GLY A 99 10.80 -1.33 -5.08
CA GLY A 99 10.80 -0.10 -4.29
C GLY A 99 11.01 1.18 -5.10
N VAL A 100 11.56 1.13 -6.31
CA VAL A 100 11.72 2.31 -7.19
C VAL A 100 10.39 3.02 -7.43
N TYR A 101 9.31 2.28 -7.72
CA TYR A 101 7.99 2.86 -7.91
C TYR A 101 7.49 3.57 -6.64
N LEU A 102 7.70 2.94 -5.48
CA LEU A 102 7.26 3.45 -4.20
C LEU A 102 7.99 4.74 -3.77
N TYR A 103 9.25 4.93 -4.19
CA TYR A 103 9.92 6.22 -4.04
C TYR A 103 9.17 7.34 -4.76
N GLY A 104 8.65 7.09 -5.97
CA GLY A 104 7.81 8.04 -6.69
C GLY A 104 6.56 8.40 -5.89
N GLU A 105 5.82 7.40 -5.41
CA GLU A 105 4.59 7.60 -4.61
C GLU A 105 4.85 8.43 -3.34
N LEU A 106 5.97 8.22 -2.65
CA LEU A 106 6.36 8.99 -1.46
C LEU A 106 6.66 10.47 -1.77
N MET A 107 7.03 10.78 -3.01
CA MET A 107 7.38 12.14 -3.44
C MET A 107 6.19 12.90 -4.03
N VAL A 108 5.25 12.21 -4.70
CA VAL A 108 4.13 12.79 -5.48
C VAL A 108 3.27 13.80 -4.71
N HIS A 109 2.97 13.54 -3.43
CA HIS A 109 2.09 14.39 -2.63
C HIS A 109 2.80 15.45 -1.79
N GLU A 110 4.12 15.57 -1.92
CA GLU A 110 4.96 16.53 -1.20
C GLU A 110 4.79 16.50 0.33
N ASP A 111 4.43 15.34 0.89
CA ASP A 111 4.29 15.18 2.33
C ASP A 111 5.68 15.12 3.00
N ALA A 112 5.97 16.08 3.88
CA ALA A 112 7.29 16.20 4.49
C ALA A 112 7.74 14.93 5.24
N ARG A 113 6.83 14.14 5.81
CA ARG A 113 7.19 12.88 6.48
C ARG A 113 7.56 11.81 5.47
N GLN A 114 6.81 11.69 4.38
CA GLN A 114 7.07 10.71 3.33
C GLN A 114 8.35 11.04 2.56
N GLN A 115 8.59 12.31 2.24
CA GLN A 115 9.85 12.74 1.63
C GLN A 115 11.04 12.52 2.59
N GLY A 116 10.85 12.77 3.88
CA GLY A 116 11.85 12.46 4.91
C GLY A 116 12.18 10.97 4.96
N LEU A 117 11.16 10.13 4.92
CA LEU A 117 11.26 8.66 4.88
C LEU A 117 12.04 8.19 3.65
N ALA A 118 11.65 8.65 2.47
CA ALA A 118 12.32 8.36 1.21
C ALA A 118 13.80 8.77 1.27
N LYS A 119 14.10 9.99 1.69
CA LYS A 119 15.48 10.49 1.83
C LYS A 119 16.30 9.69 2.84
N SER A 120 15.73 9.24 3.96
CA SER A 120 16.45 8.38 4.92
C SER A 120 16.70 6.98 4.38
N CYS A 121 15.70 6.35 3.76
CA CYS A 121 15.85 5.02 3.18
C CYS A 121 16.86 5.03 2.05
N PHE A 122 16.76 6.00 1.14
CA PHE A 122 17.65 6.10 -0.01
C PHE A 122 19.10 6.27 0.42
N ARG A 123 19.39 7.17 1.36
CA ARG A 123 20.75 7.32 1.93
C ARG A 123 21.29 6.03 2.55
N SER A 124 20.42 5.17 3.08
CA SER A 124 20.83 3.92 3.73
C SER A 124 21.19 2.82 2.73
N VAL A 125 20.59 2.81 1.54
CA VAL A 125 20.78 1.75 0.52
C VAL A 125 21.41 2.22 -0.78
N HIS A 126 21.75 3.52 -0.87
CA HIS A 126 22.29 4.19 -2.06
C HIS A 126 23.46 3.45 -2.71
N GLU A 127 24.36 2.90 -1.91
CA GLU A 127 25.56 2.19 -2.40
C GLU A 127 25.29 0.74 -2.81
N GLU A 128 24.21 0.14 -2.32
CA GLU A 128 23.82 -1.25 -2.62
C GLU A 128 22.86 -1.35 -3.80
N MET A 129 22.16 -0.26 -4.13
CA MET A 129 21.21 -0.20 -5.22
C MET A 129 21.86 -0.40 -6.59
N ASP A 130 21.15 -1.10 -7.49
CA ASP A 130 21.51 -1.18 -8.90
C ASP A 130 21.72 0.24 -9.49
N PRO A 131 22.79 0.48 -10.28
CA PRO A 131 23.09 1.81 -10.81
C PRO A 131 21.96 2.47 -11.59
N THR A 132 21.13 1.69 -12.30
CA THR A 132 19.99 2.20 -13.07
C THR A 132 18.88 2.66 -12.13
N SER A 133 18.49 1.81 -11.19
CA SER A 133 17.49 2.14 -10.17
C SER A 133 17.95 3.33 -9.34
N LYS A 134 19.23 3.37 -8.96
CA LYS A 134 19.85 4.43 -8.17
C LYS A 134 19.63 5.78 -8.83
N LYS A 135 20.02 5.91 -10.10
CA LYS A 135 19.87 7.13 -10.87
C LYS A 135 18.41 7.59 -10.96
N VAL A 136 17.48 6.66 -11.21
CA VAL A 136 16.04 6.98 -11.26
C VAL A 136 15.54 7.54 -9.93
N VAL A 137 15.94 6.94 -8.81
CA VAL A 137 15.54 7.42 -7.47
C VAL A 137 16.22 8.74 -7.10
N GLU A 138 17.48 8.97 -7.51
CA GLU A 138 18.14 10.27 -7.35
C GLU A 138 17.36 11.39 -8.04
N GLU A 139 16.92 11.17 -9.28
CA GLU A 139 16.13 12.14 -10.06
C GLU A 139 14.74 12.43 -9.44
N MET A 140 14.20 11.52 -8.61
CA MET A 140 12.94 11.74 -7.89
C MET A 140 13.11 12.50 -6.58
N ILE A 141 14.26 12.33 -5.90
CA ILE A 141 14.48 12.82 -4.54
C ILE A 141 15.18 14.19 -4.49
N LEU A 142 16.04 14.46 -5.48
CA LEU A 142 16.90 15.66 -5.58
C LEU A 142 16.28 16.74 -6.46
#